data_AF-A0A6A4IEV0-F1
#
_entry.id   AF-A0A6A4IEV0-F1
#
_cell.length_a   1.000
_cell.length_b   1.000
_cell.length_c   1.000
_cell.angle_alpha   90.00
_cell.angle_beta   90.00
_cell.angle_gamma   90.00
#
_symmetry.space_group_name_H-M   'P 1'
#
loop_
_entity.id
_entity.type
_entity.pdbx_description
1 polymer ?
#
loop_
_entity_poly.entity_id
_entity_poly.type
_entity_poly.pdbx_seq_one_letter_code
_entity_poly.pdbx_strand_id
1 'polypeptide(L)'
;MPTDITLPQAPAGSLDYVNKVLEICRVKTLDLEWANVVQLWFNLDAKNSFEAKDGKLGTGNQPGAVQGWIVCARNAKWRPTKLDVAKFLEEFKRWWHGLQPEGREQKPDCFIMLLKVEGVKWGSLRARRTDGIASIVAALALWHEGIIAMPHLKLREMQA
;
A
#
# COMPACT_ATOMS: atom_id res chain seq x y z
N MET A 1 16.74 -22.39 10.01
CA MET A 1 15.62 -22.89 9.19
C MET A 1 15.38 -21.86 8.10
N PRO A 2 15.37 -22.21 6.80
CA PRO A 2 14.83 -21.30 5.81
C PRO A 2 13.31 -21.28 6.01
N THR A 3 12.78 -20.14 6.45
CA THR A 3 11.34 -19.92 6.44
C THR A 3 10.98 -19.64 4.99
N ASP A 4 10.32 -20.56 4.30
CA ASP A 4 9.77 -20.28 2.97
C ASP A 4 8.79 -19.13 3.10
N ILE A 5 9.23 -17.94 2.70
CA ILE A 5 8.43 -16.72 2.75
C ILE A 5 7.41 -16.83 1.63
N THR A 6 6.14 -16.94 2.00
CA THR A 6 5.04 -17.04 1.04
C THR A 6 3.97 -16.02 1.39
N LEU A 7 3.37 -15.43 0.36
CA LEU A 7 2.23 -14.54 0.52
C LEU A 7 0.94 -15.36 0.75
N PRO A 8 -0.06 -14.81 1.45
CA PRO A 8 -1.33 -15.48 1.63
C PRO A 8 -2.00 -15.80 0.28
N GLN A 9 -2.77 -16.88 0.26
CA GLN A 9 -3.62 -17.26 -0.86
C GLN A 9 -5.07 -16.93 -0.52
N ALA A 10 -5.79 -16.32 -1.47
CA ALA A 10 -7.20 -16.02 -1.28
C ALA A 10 -8.03 -17.32 -1.27
N PRO A 11 -9.00 -17.48 -0.35
CA PRO A 11 -9.94 -18.59 -0.36
C PRO A 11 -10.71 -18.68 -1.68
N ALA A 12 -11.13 -19.88 -2.05
CA ALA A 12 -12.03 -20.09 -3.19
C ALA A 12 -13.32 -19.26 -3.01
N GLY A 13 -13.71 -18.50 -4.03
CA GLY A 13 -14.86 -17.59 -3.97
C GLY A 13 -14.58 -16.19 -3.42
N SER A 14 -13.32 -15.86 -3.09
CA SER A 14 -12.93 -14.48 -2.75
C SER A 14 -13.20 -13.51 -3.90
N LEU A 15 -13.48 -12.26 -3.56
CA LEU A 15 -13.67 -11.22 -4.57
C LEU A 15 -12.41 -11.04 -5.42
N ASP A 16 -12.62 -10.84 -6.73
CA ASP A 16 -11.57 -10.73 -7.76
C ASP A 16 -10.46 -9.70 -7.41
N TYR A 17 -10.81 -8.63 -6.71
CA TYR A 17 -9.82 -7.61 -6.31
C TYR A 17 -8.76 -8.16 -5.34
N VAL A 18 -9.11 -9.10 -4.46
CA VAL A 18 -8.16 -9.66 -3.48
C VAL A 18 -7.03 -10.37 -4.20
N ASN A 19 -7.38 -11.18 -5.21
CA ASN A 19 -6.40 -11.83 -6.07
C ASN A 19 -5.55 -10.80 -6.81
N LYS A 20 -6.16 -9.78 -7.41
CA LYS A 20 -5.43 -8.71 -8.11
C LYS A 20 -4.42 -7.97 -7.21
N VAL A 21 -4.78 -7.72 -5.96
CA VAL A 21 -3.89 -7.08 -4.98
C VAL A 21 -2.78 -8.05 -4.55
N LEU A 22 -3.09 -9.32 -4.28
CA LEU A 22 -2.05 -10.31 -3.95
C LEU A 22 -1.04 -10.46 -5.09
N GLU A 23 -1.50 -10.45 -6.35
CA GLU A 23 -0.62 -10.49 -7.51
C GLU A 23 0.27 -9.24 -7.62
N ILE A 24 -0.25 -8.02 -7.38
CA ILE A 24 0.60 -6.82 -7.41
C ILE A 24 1.62 -6.82 -6.27
N CYS A 25 1.29 -7.47 -5.14
CA CYS A 25 2.19 -7.62 -4.00
C CYS A 25 3.29 -8.67 -4.21
N ARG A 26 3.23 -9.48 -5.28
CA ARG A 26 4.31 -10.39 -5.69
C ARG A 26 5.44 -9.60 -6.34
N VAL A 27 6.12 -8.83 -5.51
CA VAL A 27 7.31 -8.07 -5.87
C VAL A 27 8.49 -9.00 -6.12
N LYS A 28 9.51 -8.53 -6.85
CA LYS A 28 10.68 -9.33 -7.24
C LYS A 28 11.47 -9.92 -6.08
N THR A 29 11.54 -9.19 -4.96
CA THR A 29 12.26 -9.60 -3.76
C THR A 29 11.27 -9.66 -2.61
N LEU A 30 11.01 -10.85 -2.09
CA LEU A 30 10.12 -11.04 -0.96
C LEU A 30 10.94 -11.15 0.32
N ASP A 31 10.76 -10.22 1.25
CA ASP A 31 11.30 -10.32 2.61
C ASP A 31 10.18 -10.55 3.63
N LEU A 32 10.56 -10.88 4.86
CA LEU A 32 9.63 -11.16 5.94
C LEU A 32 8.80 -9.94 6.32
N GLU A 33 9.37 -8.74 6.20
CA GLU A 33 8.70 -7.50 6.59
C GLU A 33 7.55 -7.20 5.61
N TRP A 34 7.81 -7.31 4.32
CA TRP A 34 6.82 -7.16 3.27
C TRP A 34 5.75 -8.24 3.34
N ALA A 35 6.13 -9.51 3.51
CA ALA A 35 5.16 -10.60 3.67
C ALA A 35 4.23 -10.36 4.87
N ASN A 36 4.77 -9.85 5.99
CA ASN A 36 3.97 -9.48 7.15
C ASN A 36 3.00 -8.33 6.86
N VAL A 37 3.40 -7.31 6.10
CA VAL A 37 2.51 -6.21 5.68
C VAL A 37 1.33 -6.74 4.87
N VAL A 38 1.60 -7.59 3.87
CA VAL A 38 0.56 -8.18 3.02
C VAL A 38 -0.36 -9.09 3.86
N GLN A 39 0.20 -9.88 4.78
CA GLN A 39 -0.57 -10.75 5.67
C GLN A 39 -1.47 -9.96 6.63
N LEU A 40 -0.98 -8.84 7.17
CA LEU A 40 -1.77 -7.96 8.05
C LEU A 40 -2.96 -7.36 7.31
N TRP A 41 -2.75 -6.84 6.10
CA TRP A 41 -3.85 -6.38 5.26
C TRP A 41 -4.85 -7.49 4.95
N PHE A 42 -4.35 -8.65 4.52
CA PHE A 42 -5.19 -9.79 4.19
C PHE A 42 -6.08 -10.22 5.37
N ASN A 43 -5.50 -10.30 6.57
CA ASN A 43 -6.24 -10.63 7.79
C ASN A 43 -7.26 -9.55 8.18
N LEU A 44 -6.97 -8.28 7.92
CA LEU A 44 -7.90 -7.18 8.16
C LEU A 44 -9.12 -7.28 7.25
N ASP A 45 -8.92 -7.53 5.96
CA ASP A 45 -10.03 -7.69 5.02
C ASP A 45 -10.79 -9.01 5.23
N ALA A 46 -10.08 -10.11 5.54
CA ALA A 46 -10.69 -11.41 5.84
C ALA A 46 -11.63 -11.37 7.06
N LYS A 47 -11.26 -10.64 8.12
CA LYS A 47 -12.13 -10.43 9.30
C LYS A 47 -13.46 -9.75 8.98
N ASN A 48 -13.55 -9.08 7.83
CA ASN A 48 -14.76 -8.43 7.35
C ASN A 48 -15.38 -9.20 6.17
N SER A 49 -15.06 -10.49 6.02
CA SER A 49 -15.51 -11.36 4.93
C SER A 49 -15.22 -10.81 3.54
N PHE A 50 -14.16 -9.99 3.42
CA PHE A 50 -13.84 -9.22 2.22
C PHE A 50 -15.01 -8.34 1.72
N GLU A 51 -16.02 -8.07 2.55
CA GLU A 51 -17.21 -7.32 2.16
C GLU A 51 -16.88 -5.86 1.88
N ALA A 52 -17.35 -5.39 0.72
CA ALA A 52 -17.26 -4.00 0.30
C ALA A 52 -18.32 -3.12 1.01
N LYS A 53 -18.36 -3.10 2.35
CA LYS A 53 -19.25 -2.20 3.12
C LYS A 53 -18.55 -0.89 3.47
N ASP A 54 -19.15 0.19 2.96
CA ASP A 54 -18.97 1.62 3.21
C ASP A 54 -17.55 2.22 3.14
N GLY A 55 -17.45 3.36 2.43
CA GLY A 55 -16.29 4.24 2.39
C GLY A 55 -15.31 3.99 1.24
N LYS A 56 -14.84 5.09 0.63
CA LYS A 56 -13.65 5.14 -0.23
C LYS A 56 -12.59 5.93 0.53
N LEU A 57 -11.31 5.57 0.41
CA LEU A 57 -10.26 6.48 0.86
C LEU A 57 -10.34 7.78 0.06
N GLY A 58 -9.98 8.89 0.69
CA GLY A 58 -9.83 10.15 -0.01
C GLY A 58 -8.87 9.98 -1.18
N THR A 59 -9.26 10.43 -2.37
CA THR A 59 -8.43 10.35 -3.58
C THR A 59 -7.50 11.56 -3.73
N GLY A 60 -7.63 12.56 -2.86
CA GLY A 60 -6.78 13.75 -2.86
C GLY A 60 -5.32 13.40 -2.68
N ASN A 61 -4.48 13.86 -3.62
CA ASN A 61 -3.03 13.61 -3.66
C ASN A 61 -2.62 12.14 -3.84
N GLN A 62 -3.53 11.23 -4.21
CA GLN A 62 -3.19 9.84 -4.50
C GLN A 62 -2.07 9.77 -5.55
N PRO A 63 -1.02 8.93 -5.36
CA PRO A 63 0.06 8.84 -6.33
C PRO A 63 -0.45 8.46 -7.72
N GLY A 64 0.09 9.12 -8.75
CA GLY A 64 -0.40 8.95 -10.12
C GLY A 64 -0.33 7.50 -10.62
N ALA A 65 0.67 6.73 -10.17
CA ALA A 65 0.80 5.32 -10.51
C ALA A 65 -0.31 4.46 -9.89
N VAL A 66 -0.78 4.78 -8.68
CA VAL A 66 -1.90 4.07 -8.05
C VAL A 66 -3.20 4.39 -8.79
N GLN A 67 -3.40 5.66 -9.17
CA GLN A 67 -4.54 6.05 -9.98
C GLN A 67 -4.52 5.34 -11.34
N GLY A 68 -3.38 5.27 -12.01
CA GLY A 68 -3.21 4.53 -13.27
C GLY A 68 -3.56 3.06 -13.14
N TRP A 69 -3.09 2.40 -12.08
CA TRP A 69 -3.45 1.01 -11.78
C TRP A 69 -4.96 0.82 -11.56
N ILE A 70 -5.60 1.72 -10.81
CA ILE A 70 -7.05 1.69 -10.57
C ILE A 70 -7.82 1.86 -11.90
N VAL A 71 -7.41 2.81 -12.74
CA VAL A 71 -8.02 3.07 -14.07
C VAL A 71 -7.90 1.84 -14.97
N CYS A 72 -6.78 1.11 -14.90
CA CYS A 72 -6.59 -0.17 -15.59
C CYS A 72 -7.31 -1.35 -14.91
N ALA A 73 -8.44 -1.09 -14.24
CA ALA A 73 -9.25 -2.08 -13.53
C ALA A 73 -8.46 -2.93 -12.51
N ARG A 74 -7.42 -2.32 -11.92
CA ARG A 74 -6.50 -2.98 -10.98
C ARG A 74 -5.84 -4.21 -11.59
N ASN A 75 -5.53 -4.15 -12.89
CA ASN A 75 -4.86 -5.24 -13.57
C ASN A 75 -3.54 -5.59 -12.84
N ALA A 76 -3.48 -6.82 -12.36
CA ALA A 76 -2.35 -7.39 -11.63
C ALA A 76 -1.00 -7.27 -12.36
N LYS A 77 -1.04 -7.28 -13.70
CA LYS A 77 0.14 -7.21 -14.57
C LYS A 77 0.51 -5.77 -14.95
N TRP A 78 -0.35 -4.81 -14.65
CA TRP A 78 -0.08 -3.42 -14.96
C TRP A 78 1.08 -2.92 -14.10
N ARG A 79 2.00 -2.20 -14.73
CA ARG A 79 3.10 -1.49 -14.08
C ARG A 79 3.26 -0.14 -14.78
N PRO A 80 3.65 0.92 -14.05
CA PRO A 80 4.00 2.18 -14.69
C PRO A 80 5.26 1.99 -15.54
N THR A 81 5.25 2.49 -16.78
CA THR A 81 6.40 2.38 -17.71
C THR A 81 7.66 3.03 -17.13
N LYS A 82 7.49 4.13 -16.39
CA LYS A 82 8.54 4.82 -15.63
C LYS A 82 7.94 5.26 -14.31
N LEU A 83 8.59 4.91 -13.21
CA LEU A 83 8.24 5.39 -11.88
C LEU A 83 9.31 6.35 -11.38
N ASP A 84 8.95 7.61 -11.18
CA ASP A 84 9.80 8.55 -10.45
C ASP A 84 9.61 8.27 -8.96
N VAL A 85 10.58 7.55 -8.37
CA VAL A 85 10.50 7.06 -6.99
C VAL A 85 10.45 8.21 -5.98
N ALA A 86 11.17 9.31 -6.23
CA ALA A 86 11.19 10.47 -5.34
C ALA A 86 9.85 11.21 -5.39
N LYS A 87 9.33 11.44 -6.60
CA LYS A 87 8.00 12.04 -6.77
C LYS A 87 6.90 11.17 -6.18
N PHE A 88 6.96 9.85 -6.40
CA PHE A 88 6.00 8.91 -5.84
C PHE A 88 5.99 8.96 -4.32
N LEU A 89 7.17 9.01 -3.69
CA LEU A 89 7.28 9.14 -2.24
C LEU A 89 6.57 10.41 -1.74
N GLU A 90 6.81 11.57 -2.36
CA GLU A 90 6.18 12.82 -1.95
C GLU A 90 4.65 12.84 -2.16
N GLU A 91 4.18 12.26 -3.26
CA GLU A 91 2.74 12.06 -3.49
C GLU A 91 2.14 11.12 -2.43
N PHE A 92 2.81 10.01 -2.17
CA PHE A 92 2.36 9.02 -1.18
C PHE A 92 2.31 9.61 0.22
N LYS A 93 3.31 10.41 0.62
CA LYS A 93 3.30 11.17 1.88
C LYS A 93 2.03 12.00 1.98
N ARG A 94 1.81 12.90 1.02
CA ARG A 94 0.66 13.82 1.03
C ARG A 94 -0.66 13.07 1.08
N TRP A 95 -0.78 12.00 0.31
CA TRP A 95 -1.95 11.13 0.35
C TRP A 95 -2.14 10.52 1.73
N TRP A 96 -1.10 9.86 2.27
CA TRP A 96 -1.13 9.23 3.58
C TRP A 96 -1.48 10.21 4.70
N HIS A 97 -0.93 11.43 4.68
CA HIS A 97 -1.30 12.50 5.62
C HIS A 97 -2.78 12.85 5.51
N GLY A 98 -3.31 13.01 4.29
CA GLY A 98 -4.73 13.30 4.06
C GLY A 98 -5.69 12.18 4.47
N LEU A 99 -5.19 10.93 4.58
CA LEU A 99 -5.98 9.80 5.05
C LEU A 99 -6.02 9.66 6.57
N GLN A 100 -5.20 10.42 7.30
CA GLN A 100 -5.15 10.26 8.75
C GLN A 100 -6.44 10.73 9.43
N PRO A 101 -6.93 9.99 10.42
CA PRO A 101 -8.09 10.41 11.19
C PRO A 101 -7.80 11.71 11.95
N GLU A 102 -8.84 12.49 12.19
CA GLU A 102 -8.79 13.68 13.05
C GLU A 102 -8.26 13.33 14.45
N GLY A 103 -7.44 14.21 15.02
CA GLY A 103 -6.74 13.97 16.29
C GLY A 103 -5.44 13.17 16.15
N ARG A 104 -5.09 12.75 14.92
CA ARG A 104 -3.78 12.17 14.60
C ARG A 104 -2.90 13.18 13.88
N GLU A 105 -2.41 14.16 14.61
CA GLU A 105 -1.44 15.12 14.08
C GLU A 105 -0.12 14.39 13.81
N GLN A 106 0.33 14.43 12.55
CA GLN A 106 1.66 13.96 12.22
C GLN A 106 2.68 15.05 12.59
N LYS A 107 3.77 14.65 13.22
CA LYS A 107 4.90 15.57 13.43
C LYS A 107 5.46 16.00 12.06
N PRO A 108 5.85 17.28 11.87
CA PRO A 108 6.30 17.82 10.59
C PRO A 108 7.39 17.00 9.90
N ASP A 109 8.27 16.36 10.68
CA ASP A 109 9.43 15.61 10.18
C ASP A 109 9.23 14.09 10.16
N CYS A 110 8.02 13.61 10.47
CA CYS A 110 7.75 12.17 10.56
C CYS A 110 7.03 11.68 9.31
N PHE A 111 7.68 10.76 8.57
CA PHE A 111 7.11 10.11 7.39
C PHE A 111 5.85 9.30 7.72
N ILE A 112 5.92 8.49 8.79
CA ILE A 112 4.82 7.71 9.32
C ILE A 112 4.95 7.70 10.83
N MET A 113 3.99 8.31 11.52
CA MET A 113 3.86 8.07 12.96
C MET A 113 3.47 6.60 13.17
N LEU A 114 4.18 5.85 14.02
CA LEU A 114 3.83 4.45 14.34
C LEU A 114 3.01 4.33 15.64
N LEU A 115 2.81 5.43 16.35
CA LEU A 115 2.08 5.46 17.61
C LEU A 115 0.58 5.39 17.39
N LYS A 116 -0.06 4.48 18.13
CA LYS A 116 -1.51 4.46 18.31
C LYS A 116 -1.86 5.55 19.31
N VAL A 117 -2.52 6.60 18.84
CA VAL A 117 -3.02 7.67 19.71
C VAL A 117 -4.32 7.18 20.35
N GLU A 118 -4.40 7.25 21.68
CA GLU A 118 -5.60 6.89 22.43
C GLU A 118 -6.75 7.86 22.11
N GLY A 119 -7.99 7.36 22.09
CA GLY A 119 -9.17 8.17 21.75
C GLY A 119 -9.37 8.46 20.25
N VAL A 120 -8.38 8.22 19.38
CA VAL A 120 -8.53 8.43 17.93
C VAL A 120 -9.41 7.36 17.30
N LYS A 121 -10.44 7.80 16.57
CA LYS A 121 -11.37 6.94 15.83
C LYS A 121 -10.79 6.59 14.46
N TRP A 122 -10.17 5.41 14.37
CA TRP A 122 -9.63 4.84 13.13
C TRP A 122 -10.69 4.39 12.10
N GLY A 123 -11.97 4.67 12.37
CA GLY A 123 -13.09 4.23 11.55
C GLY A 123 -13.04 4.73 10.10
N SER A 124 -12.47 5.92 9.85
CA SER A 124 -12.32 6.48 8.50
C SER A 124 -11.38 5.68 7.60
N LEU A 125 -10.35 5.06 8.18
CA LEU A 125 -9.43 4.16 7.48
C LEU A 125 -10.00 2.75 7.29
N ARG A 126 -11.18 2.46 7.84
CA ARG A 126 -11.96 1.25 7.52
C ARG A 126 -12.72 1.38 6.19
N ALA A 127 -12.33 2.30 5.30
CA ALA A 127 -12.74 2.24 3.91
C ALA A 127 -12.28 0.89 3.33
N ARG A 128 -13.24 -0.01 3.14
CA ARG A 128 -13.02 -1.45 2.88
C ARG A 128 -13.38 -1.87 1.46
N ARG A 129 -13.56 -0.91 0.54
CA ARG A 129 -13.65 -1.22 -0.89
C ARG A 129 -12.27 -1.49 -1.49
N THR A 130 -12.27 -1.84 -2.76
CA THR A 130 -11.11 -1.86 -3.68
C THR A 130 -10.29 -0.56 -3.72
N ASP A 131 -10.76 0.51 -3.07
CA ASP A 131 -10.12 1.82 -2.90
C ASP A 131 -9.74 2.09 -1.43
N GLY A 132 -9.57 1.01 -0.67
CA GLY A 132 -9.31 0.96 0.76
C GLY A 132 -7.84 0.72 1.10
N ILE A 133 -7.58 0.06 2.23
CA ILE A 133 -6.22 -0.35 2.65
C ILE A 133 -5.50 -1.14 1.54
N ALA A 134 -6.21 -1.93 0.76
CA ALA A 134 -5.69 -2.61 -0.42
C ALA A 134 -4.94 -1.68 -1.39
N SER A 135 -5.43 -0.45 -1.61
CA SER A 135 -4.77 0.53 -2.47
C SER A 135 -3.49 1.09 -1.85
N ILE A 136 -3.42 1.19 -0.53
CA ILE A 136 -2.19 1.57 0.18
C ILE A 136 -1.13 0.47 0.03
N VAL A 137 -1.53 -0.79 0.22
CA VAL A 137 -0.61 -1.93 0.04
C VAL A 137 -0.14 -2.02 -1.41
N ALA A 138 -1.03 -1.87 -2.39
CA ALA A 138 -0.65 -1.82 -3.79
C ALA A 138 0.31 -0.66 -4.11
N ALA A 139 0.11 0.51 -3.50
CA ALA A 139 1.02 1.65 -3.64
C ALA A 139 2.42 1.33 -3.13
N LEU A 140 2.53 0.69 -1.96
CA LEU A 140 3.81 0.27 -1.40
C LEU A 140 4.49 -0.79 -2.27
N ALA A 141 3.72 -1.73 -2.86
CA ALA A 141 4.26 -2.73 -3.78
C ALA A 141 4.87 -2.09 -5.04
N LEU A 142 4.15 -1.13 -5.64
CA LEU A 142 4.64 -0.37 -6.80
C LEU A 142 5.89 0.44 -6.46
N TRP A 143 5.94 1.04 -5.27
CA TRP A 143 7.09 1.79 -4.80
C TRP A 143 8.32 0.88 -4.61
N HIS A 144 8.11 -0.26 -3.97
CA HIS A 144 9.15 -1.26 -3.74
C HIS A 144 9.77 -1.77 -5.04
N GLU A 145 8.94 -2.11 -6.05
CA GLU A 145 9.45 -2.47 -7.37
C GLU A 145 10.21 -1.33 -8.05
N GLY A 146 9.75 -0.08 -7.89
CA GLY A 146 10.45 1.10 -8.38
C GLY A 146 11.84 1.27 -7.79
N ILE A 147 11.98 1.08 -6.48
CA ILE A 147 13.27 1.15 -5.77
C ILE A 147 14.21 0.05 -6.28
N ILE A 148 13.73 -1.18 -6.45
CA ILE A 148 14.55 -2.30 -6.99
C ILE A 148 14.97 -2.03 -8.44
N ALA A 149 14.08 -1.44 -9.24
CA ALA A 149 14.35 -1.13 -10.64
C ALA A 149 15.27 0.07 -10.83
N MET A 150 15.53 0.87 -9.79
CA MET A 150 16.54 1.93 -9.86
C MET A 150 17.90 1.28 -10.12
N PRO A 151 18.68 1.77 -11.11
CA PRO A 151 20.10 1.47 -11.13
C PRO A 151 20.63 1.87 -9.76
N HIS A 152 21.44 1.01 -9.12
CA HIS A 152 22.06 1.30 -7.83
C HIS A 152 22.95 2.54 -7.94
N LEU A 153 22.34 3.73 -7.95
CA LEU A 153 22.99 4.99 -7.70
C LEU A 153 23.48 4.84 -6.27
N LYS A 154 24.82 4.77 -6.16
CA LYS A 154 25.53 4.70 -4.90
C LYS A 154 24.85 5.68 -3.95
N LEU A 155 24.18 5.15 -2.93
CA LEU A 155 23.42 5.90 -1.93
C LEU A 155 24.29 6.91 -1.13
N ARG A 156 25.57 7.07 -1.49
CA ARG A 156 26.57 7.92 -0.82
C ARG A 156 26.62 9.36 -1.32
N GLU A 157 25.93 9.74 -2.39
CA GLU A 157 26.09 11.11 -2.96
C GLU A 157 24.88 12.03 -2.78
N MET A 158 23.84 11.62 -2.03
CA MET A 158 22.70 12.50 -1.71
C MET A 158 22.73 13.05 -0.27
N GLN A 159 23.89 13.07 0.37
CA GLN A 159 24.11 13.71 1.69
C GLN A 159 25.29 14.71 1.69
N ALA A 160 25.63 15.30 0.54
CA ALA A 160 26.63 16.37 0.46
C ALA A 160 25.96 17.75 0.37
#